data_AF-A0A9E3SIN7-F1
#
_entry.id   AF-A0A9E3SIN7-F1
#
_cell.length_a   1.000
_cell.length_b   1.000
_cell.length_c   1.000
_cell.angle_alpha   90.00
_cell.angle_beta   90.00
_cell.angle_gamma   90.00
#
_symmetry.space_group_name_H-M   'P 1'
#
loop_
_entity.id
_entity.type
_entity.pdbx_description
1 polymer ?
#
loop_
_entity_poly.entity_id
_entity_poly.type
_entity_poly.pdbx_seq_one_letter_code
_entity_poly.pdbx_strand_id
1 'polypeptide(L)'
;MIREGRGPTQGQAAGHLVPSTGTKRQYAAAVRMRALLARYRIDINDAANGVPIDHPRPHNETHKAKFLNDLENRLNNVEANMKAQGRGFKATRRALRNELRQVGKETPKKCN
;
A
#
# COMPACT_ATOMS: atom_id res chain seq x y z
N MET A 1 15.52 12.82 -13.06
CA MET A 1 14.71 11.59 -13.09
C MET A 1 15.37 10.58 -12.15
N ILE A 2 14.78 10.26 -11.00
CA ILE A 2 15.32 9.23 -10.09
C ILE A 2 14.71 7.90 -10.50
N ARG A 3 15.56 6.97 -10.93
CA ARG A 3 15.23 5.61 -11.38
C ARG A 3 14.41 4.89 -10.31
N GLU A 4 13.12 4.65 -10.60
CA GLU A 4 12.25 3.79 -9.79
C GLU A 4 12.68 2.34 -10.00
N GLY A 5 13.73 1.93 -9.29
CA GLY A 5 14.35 0.62 -9.39
C GLY A 5 14.94 0.19 -8.06
N ARG A 6 14.06 -0.19 -7.12
CA ARG A 6 14.40 -1.21 -6.13
C ARG A 6 13.37 -2.31 -6.29
N GLY A 7 13.61 -3.18 -7.27
CA GLY A 7 12.99 -4.50 -7.28
C GLY A 7 13.44 -5.28 -6.04
N PRO A 8 12.65 -6.28 -5.61
CA PRO A 8 13.02 -7.13 -4.48
C PRO A 8 14.41 -7.75 -4.71
N THR A 9 15.27 -7.69 -3.70
CA THR A 9 16.57 -8.35 -3.72
C THR A 9 16.37 -9.87 -3.64
N GLN A 10 17.27 -10.67 -4.22
CA GLN A 10 17.20 -12.14 -4.21
C GLN A 10 17.02 -12.66 -2.77
N GLY A 11 15.87 -13.30 -2.49
CA GLY A 11 15.46 -13.74 -1.14
C GLY A 11 14.27 -12.96 -0.55
N GLN A 12 13.86 -11.84 -1.18
CA GLN A 12 12.69 -11.06 -0.78
C GLN A 12 11.48 -11.38 -1.66
N ALA A 13 10.33 -11.62 -1.04
CA ALA A 13 9.06 -11.63 -1.75
C ALA A 13 8.54 -10.20 -1.87
N ALA A 14 8.04 -9.83 -3.06
CA ALA A 14 7.26 -8.61 -3.23
C ALA A 14 5.90 -8.81 -2.54
N GLY A 15 5.84 -8.54 -1.24
CA GLY A 15 4.57 -8.47 -0.53
C GLY A 15 3.84 -7.19 -0.92
N HIS A 16 2.54 -7.31 -1.22
CA HIS A 16 1.69 -6.14 -1.44
C HIS A 16 1.09 -5.70 -0.09
N LEU A 17 1.17 -4.40 0.24
CA LEU A 17 0.51 -3.83 1.42
C LEU A 17 -1.01 -3.93 1.30
N VAL A 18 -1.52 -3.46 0.16
CA VAL A 18 -2.90 -3.71 -0.24
C VAL A 18 -2.89 -5.03 -1.00
N PRO A 19 -3.50 -6.10 -0.47
CA PRO A 19 -3.51 -7.39 -1.16
C PRO A 19 -4.20 -7.24 -2.52
N SER A 20 -3.88 -8.10 -3.49
CA SER A 20 -4.59 -8.17 -4.78
C SER A 20 -5.80 -9.10 -4.74
N THR A 21 -5.87 -9.99 -3.75
CA THR A 21 -6.89 -11.05 -3.62
C THR A 21 -7.73 -10.92 -2.33
N GLY A 22 -8.84 -11.66 -2.25
CA GLY A 22 -9.76 -11.62 -1.13
C GLY A 22 -10.77 -10.47 -1.21
N THR A 23 -12.05 -10.79 -0.99
CA THR A 23 -13.18 -9.86 -1.14
C THR A 23 -14.13 -9.84 0.07
N LYS A 24 -13.92 -10.69 1.07
CA LYS A 24 -14.82 -10.86 2.22
C LYS A 24 -14.09 -10.72 3.56
N ARG A 25 -14.84 -10.41 4.63
CA ARG A 25 -14.37 -10.26 6.02
C ARG A 25 -13.25 -9.21 6.13
N GLN A 26 -12.07 -9.56 6.61
CA GLN A 26 -10.93 -8.66 6.80
C GLN A 26 -10.47 -7.94 5.52
N TYR A 27 -10.84 -8.45 4.33
CA TYR A 27 -10.45 -7.88 3.04
C TYR A 27 -11.42 -6.81 2.49
N ALA A 28 -12.51 -6.48 3.21
CA ALA A 28 -13.42 -5.41 2.76
C ALA A 28 -12.70 -4.05 2.62
N ALA A 29 -11.83 -3.73 3.57
CA ALA A 29 -10.94 -2.56 3.51
C ALA A 29 -10.02 -2.62 2.27
N ALA A 30 -9.48 -3.79 1.94
CA ALA A 30 -8.64 -3.97 0.76
C ALA A 30 -9.38 -3.69 -0.55
N VAL A 31 -10.67 -4.03 -0.66
CA VAL A 31 -11.49 -3.69 -1.84
C VAL A 31 -11.64 -2.18 -1.98
N ARG A 32 -11.93 -1.47 -0.88
CA ARG A 32 -12.06 -0.01 -0.88
C ARG A 32 -10.74 0.69 -1.22
N MET A 33 -9.62 0.19 -0.69
CA MET A 33 -8.29 0.67 -1.03
C MET A 33 -7.96 0.44 -2.51
N ARG A 34 -8.26 -0.73 -3.08
CA ARG A 34 -8.08 -0.99 -4.53
C ARG A 34 -8.87 0.01 -5.37
N ALA A 35 -10.12 0.30 -5.00
CA ALA A 35 -10.92 1.29 -5.69
C ALA A 35 -10.29 2.70 -5.60
N LEU A 36 -9.82 3.11 -4.41
CA LEU A 36 -9.12 4.38 -4.22
C LEU A 36 -7.85 4.47 -5.09
N LEU A 37 -7.00 3.44 -5.07
CA LEU A 37 -5.77 3.41 -5.87
C LEU A 37 -6.07 3.43 -7.37
N ALA A 38 -7.10 2.69 -7.81
CA ALA A 38 -7.55 2.70 -9.20
C ALA A 38 -8.05 4.08 -9.65
N ARG A 39 -8.78 4.82 -8.79
CA ARG A 39 -9.20 6.21 -9.07
C ARG A 39 -8.01 7.09 -9.41
N TYR A 40 -6.85 6.87 -8.80
CA TYR A 40 -5.63 7.65 -9.03
C TYR A 40 -4.62 6.96 -9.98
N ARG A 41 -5.02 5.91 -10.70
CA ARG A 41 -4.16 5.12 -11.61
C ARG A 41 -2.87 4.64 -10.92
N ILE A 42 -3.00 4.15 -9.70
CA ILE A 42 -1.94 3.46 -8.97
C ILE A 42 -2.21 1.96 -9.13
N ASP A 43 -1.30 1.27 -9.81
CA ASP A 43 -1.41 -0.17 -10.02
C ASP A 43 -1.25 -0.89 -8.67
N ILE A 44 -1.97 -1.99 -8.46
CA ILE A 44 -1.78 -2.81 -7.26
C ILE A 44 -0.38 -3.44 -7.23
N ASN A 45 0.25 -3.58 -8.39
CA ASN A 45 1.62 -4.01 -8.61
C ASN A 45 2.62 -2.84 -8.67
N ASP A 46 2.17 -1.60 -8.43
CA ASP A 46 3.07 -0.46 -8.36
C ASP A 46 4.13 -0.71 -7.27
N ALA A 47 5.38 -0.40 -7.57
CA ALA A 47 6.48 -0.58 -6.62
C ALA A 47 6.25 0.17 -5.29
N ALA A 48 5.41 1.21 -5.27
CA ALA A 48 5.00 1.88 -4.04
C ALA A 48 4.13 1.01 -3.12
N ASN A 49 3.33 0.09 -3.68
CA ASN A 49 2.56 -0.90 -2.93
C ASN A 49 3.39 -2.15 -2.58
N GLY A 50 4.62 -2.25 -3.09
CA GLY A 50 5.56 -3.32 -2.78
C GLY A 50 6.38 -3.02 -1.54
N VAL A 51 6.49 -4.00 -0.65
CA VAL A 51 7.41 -3.97 0.50
C VAL A 51 8.46 -5.05 0.31
N PRO A 52 9.75 -4.75 0.56
CA PRO A 52 10.77 -5.79 0.67
C PRO A 52 10.47 -6.65 1.90
N ILE A 53 9.88 -7.83 1.70
CA ILE A 53 9.62 -8.80 2.76
C ILE A 53 10.66 -9.91 2.64
N ASP A 54 11.45 -10.14 3.69
CA ASP A 54 12.54 -11.12 3.72
C ASP A 54 12.08 -12.60 3.75
N HIS A 55 10.81 -12.89 3.46
CA HIS A 55 10.31 -14.27 3.38
C HIS A 55 9.07 -14.47 2.47
N PRO A 56 8.96 -15.58 1.72
CA PRO A 56 7.83 -15.85 0.83
C PRO A 56 6.49 -16.12 1.52
N ARG A 57 6.44 -16.45 2.81
CA ARG A 57 5.20 -16.67 3.59
C ARG A 57 5.41 -16.60 5.12
N PRO A 58 4.37 -16.26 5.92
CA PRO A 58 3.11 -15.63 5.54
C PRO A 58 3.04 -14.19 6.07
N HIS A 59 2.84 -13.26 5.15
CA HIS A 59 1.87 -12.15 5.03
C HIS A 59 0.72 -12.01 6.07
N ASN A 60 0.83 -12.56 7.28
CA ASN A 60 -0.25 -12.61 8.24
C ASN A 60 -0.53 -11.24 8.84
N GLU A 61 0.48 -10.39 9.04
CA GLU A 61 0.26 -9.07 9.62
C GLU A 61 -0.36 -8.08 8.63
N THR A 62 0.12 -8.05 7.40
CA THR A 62 -0.44 -7.19 6.34
C THR A 62 -1.85 -7.63 5.91
N HIS A 63 -2.23 -8.88 6.17
CA HIS A 63 -3.60 -9.39 5.95
C HIS A 63 -4.48 -9.39 7.22
N LYS A 64 -4.00 -8.91 8.37
CA LYS A 64 -4.84 -8.72 9.56
C LYS A 64 -5.84 -7.59 9.30
N ALA A 65 -7.09 -7.77 9.77
CA ALA A 65 -8.13 -6.75 9.67
C ALA A 65 -7.69 -5.40 10.24
N LYS A 66 -6.98 -5.42 11.38
CA LYS A 66 -6.45 -4.20 12.02
C LYS A 66 -5.51 -3.44 11.08
N PHE A 67 -4.52 -4.12 10.49
CA PHE A 67 -3.58 -3.50 9.57
C PHE A 67 -4.30 -2.91 8.35
N LEU A 68 -5.22 -3.67 7.75
CA LEU A 68 -5.95 -3.24 6.57
C LEU A 68 -6.87 -2.04 6.86
N ASN A 69 -7.50 -2.00 8.03
CA ASN A 69 -8.32 -0.86 8.47
C ASN A 69 -7.47 0.38 8.76
N ASP A 70 -6.33 0.22 9.43
CA ASP A 70 -5.40 1.32 9.73
C ASP A 70 -4.81 1.90 8.43
N LEU A 71 -4.42 1.05 7.48
CA LEU A 71 -3.95 1.46 6.17
C LEU A 71 -5.05 2.18 5.37
N GLU A 72 -6.28 1.65 5.38
CA GLU A 72 -7.42 2.30 4.75
C GLU A 72 -7.65 3.71 5.30
N ASN A 73 -7.66 3.85 6.63
CA ASN A 73 -7.85 5.14 7.29
C ASN A 73 -6.76 6.14 6.88
N ARG A 74 -5.49 5.71 6.84
CA ARG A 74 -4.37 6.56 6.41
C ARG A 74 -4.52 7.03 4.96
N LEU A 75 -4.84 6.12 4.04
CA LEU A 75 -5.01 6.47 2.63
C LEU A 75 -6.20 7.40 2.40
N ASN A 76 -7.32 7.17 3.10
CA ASN A 76 -8.47 8.06 3.06
C ASN A 76 -8.15 9.45 3.64
N ASN A 77 -7.40 9.52 4.74
CA ASN A 77 -6.94 10.78 5.32
C ASN A 77 -6.03 11.56 4.36
N VAL A 78 -5.14 10.87 3.65
CA VAL A 78 -4.32 11.49 2.59
C VAL A 78 -5.20 12.01 1.45
N GLU A 79 -6.17 11.23 0.96
CA GLU A 79 -7.10 11.69 -0.08
C GLU A 79 -7.89 12.93 0.39
N ALA A 80 -8.44 12.89 1.60
CA ALA A 80 -9.21 13.98 2.19
C ALA A 80 -8.38 15.25 2.39
N ASN A 81 -7.17 15.14 2.94
CA ASN A 81 -6.26 16.26 3.12
C ASN A 81 -5.85 16.88 1.78
N MET A 82 -5.57 16.05 0.77
CA MET A 82 -5.23 16.54 -0.55
C MET A 82 -6.40 17.24 -1.23
N LYS A 83 -7.64 16.72 -1.07
CA LYS A 83 -8.86 17.40 -1.54
C LYS A 83 -9.09 18.73 -0.81
N ALA A 84 -8.95 18.75 0.51
CA ALA A 84 -9.10 19.97 1.32
C ALA A 84 -8.08 21.06 0.94
N GLN A 85 -6.87 20.66 0.55
CA GLN A 85 -5.84 21.56 0.03
C GLN A 85 -6.03 21.95 -1.45
N GLY A 86 -7.14 21.55 -2.09
CA GLY A 86 -7.41 21.81 -3.51
C GLY A 86 -6.41 21.14 -4.47
N ARG A 87 -5.72 20.09 -4.03
CA ARG A 87 -4.68 19.43 -4.82
C ARG A 87 -5.30 18.57 -5.92
N GLY A 88 -4.79 18.74 -7.13
CA GLY A 88 -5.22 17.97 -8.30
C GLY A 88 -4.71 16.52 -8.31
N PHE A 89 -5.26 15.74 -9.25
CA PHE A 89 -5.02 14.31 -9.43
C PHE A 89 -3.56 13.85 -9.26
N LYS A 90 -2.61 14.50 -9.95
CA LYS A 90 -1.19 14.10 -9.95
C LYS A 90 -0.55 14.24 -8.56
N ALA A 91 -0.91 15.29 -7.82
CA ALA A 91 -0.38 15.53 -6.49
C ALA A 91 -0.93 14.49 -5.51
N THR A 92 -2.24 14.21 -5.54
CA THR A 92 -2.87 13.19 -4.70
C THR A 92 -2.30 11.80 -4.98
N ARG A 93 -2.09 11.45 -6.26
CA ARG A 93 -1.42 10.21 -6.66
C ARG A 93 -0.03 10.08 -6.03
N ARG A 94 0.77 11.14 -6.06
CA ARG A 94 2.12 11.15 -5.45
C ARG A 94 2.05 11.00 -3.94
N ALA A 95 1.11 11.67 -3.27
CA ALA A 95 0.92 11.58 -1.83
C ALA A 95 0.54 10.15 -1.40
N LEU A 96 -0.42 9.52 -2.10
CA LEU A 96 -0.80 8.13 -1.85
C LEU A 96 0.38 7.16 -2.04
N ARG A 97 1.18 7.31 -3.10
CA ARG A 97 2.40 6.48 -3.30
C ARG A 97 3.43 6.69 -2.18
N ASN A 98 3.57 7.91 -1.67
CA ASN A 98 4.48 8.20 -0.57
C ASN A 98 3.99 7.58 0.74
N GLU A 99 2.69 7.63 1.01
CA GLU A 99 2.09 7.01 2.18
C GLU A 99 2.29 5.50 2.18
N LEU A 100 2.04 4.84 1.05
CA LEU A 100 2.29 3.40 0.89
C LEU A 100 3.76 3.05 1.18
N ARG A 101 4.70 3.84 0.66
CA ARG A 101 6.14 3.66 0.94
C ARG A 101 6.50 3.89 2.40
N GLN A 102 5.83 4.83 3.05
CA GLN A 102 6.05 5.13 4.46
C GLN A 102 5.54 3.97 5.34
N VAL A 103 4.30 3.53 5.12
CA VAL A 103 3.74 2.34 5.77
C VAL A 103 4.66 1.14 5.53
N GLY A 104 5.13 0.93 4.31
CA GLY A 104 6.04 -0.17 3.98
C GLY A 104 7.38 -0.15 4.73
N LYS A 105 7.84 1.01 5.19
CA LYS A 105 9.03 1.14 6.07
C LYS A 105 8.71 0.92 7.54
N GLU A 106 7.49 1.29 7.95
CA GLU A 106 7.00 1.15 9.33
C GLU A 106 6.55 -0.29 9.64
N THR A 107 6.04 -1.01 8.63
CA THR A 107 5.72 -2.43 8.75
C THR A 107 7.01 -3.16 9.13
N PRO A 108 7.06 -3.80 10.31
CA PRO A 108 8.28 -4.43 10.78
C PRO A 108 8.69 -5.53 9.81
N LYS A 109 9.97 -5.57 9.43
CA LYS A 109 10.60 -6.72 8.74
C LYS A 109 10.65 -7.99 9.60
N LYS A 110 9.91 -8.04 10.71
CA LYS A 110 10.01 -9.10 11.70
C LYS A 110 9.10 -10.26 11.32
N CYS A 111 9.68 -11.29 10.72
CA CYS A 111 9.35 -12.65 11.10
C CYS A 111 10.49 -13.11 12.03
N ASN A 112 10.18 -13.25 13.32
CA ASN A 112 10.98 -14.09 14.21
C ASN A 112 10.51 -15.53 14.05
#